data_AF-A0A7X6VH45-F1
#
_entry.id   AF-A0A7X6VH45-F1
#
_cell.length_a   1.000
_cell.length_b   1.000
_cell.length_c   1.000
_cell.angle_alpha   90.00
_cell.angle_beta   90.00
_cell.angle_gamma   90.00
#
_symmetry.space_group_name_H-M   'P 1'
#
loop_
_entity.id
_entity.type
_entity.pdbx_description
1 polymer ?
#
loop_
_entity_poly.entity_id
_entity_poly.type
_entity_poly.pdbx_seq_one_letter_code
_entity_poly.pdbx_strand_id
1 'polypeptide(L)'
;MRKLAEMKEELSKITDENKKIEYFENLVKEFDKADRRNDRKHFRSEKRHDFNISNMDASYDPDNPDTYIPSELTAMCKTEYWDDLIFSQRVEDLHELITDKALSGIIERQKNAQKEALFYRVIKGYTAKEISAMKGISDRYVRKLYEKVIRNIREEIIPVIKFKRKLETTEEYKDMARERGIYTTSDELEFLDEQKEKG
;
A
#
# COMPACT_ATOMS: atom_id res chain seq x y z
N MET A 1 22.28 10.49 -20.17
CA MET A 1 23.43 9.67 -20.61
C MET A 1 24.28 10.57 -21.48
N ARG A 2 25.61 10.61 -21.27
CA ARG A 2 26.51 11.33 -22.18
C ARG A 2 26.35 10.77 -23.59
N LYS A 3 26.47 11.61 -24.61
CA LYS A 3 26.32 11.14 -25.98
C LYS A 3 27.60 10.42 -26.41
N LEU A 4 27.46 9.36 -27.20
CA LEU A 4 28.60 8.58 -27.70
C LEU A 4 29.64 9.45 -28.43
N ALA A 5 29.19 10.51 -29.10
CA ALA A 5 30.06 11.46 -29.78
C ALA A 5 30.96 12.24 -28.80
N GLU A 6 30.42 12.71 -27.68
CA GLU A 6 31.15 13.45 -26.63
C GLU A 6 32.18 12.54 -25.95
N MET A 7 31.80 11.28 -25.65
CA MET A 7 32.70 10.29 -25.05
C MET A 7 33.90 9.95 -25.95
N LYS A 8 33.69 9.89 -27.27
CA LYS A 8 34.76 9.65 -28.24
C LYS A 8 35.72 10.84 -28.33
N GLU A 9 35.19 12.05 -28.26
CA GLU A 9 35.99 13.27 -28.29
C GLU A 9 36.86 13.40 -27.02
N GLU A 10 36.30 13.12 -25.84
CA GLU A 10 37.03 13.09 -24.57
C GLU A 10 38.15 12.04 -24.58
N LEU A 11 37.88 10.83 -25.07
CA LEU A 11 38.87 9.76 -25.17
C LEU A 11 40.00 10.10 -26.14
N SER A 12 39.70 10.79 -27.24
CA SER A 12 40.70 11.21 -28.24
C SER A 12 41.71 12.23 -27.72
N LYS A 13 41.34 12.98 -26.67
CA LYS A 13 42.20 13.99 -26.02
C LYS A 13 43.15 13.38 -24.99
N ILE A 14 42.93 12.14 -24.58
CA ILE A 14 43.78 11.44 -23.60
C ILE A 14 44.85 10.66 -24.36
N THR A 15 46.12 11.05 -24.20
CA THR A 15 47.27 10.40 -24.84
C THR A 15 47.88 9.28 -23.99
N ASP A 16 47.83 9.43 -22.66
CA ASP A 16 48.40 8.49 -21.68
C ASP A 16 47.50 7.26 -21.46
N GLU A 17 48.09 6.06 -21.55
CA GLU A 17 47.36 4.79 -21.41
C GLU A 17 46.76 4.60 -20.02
N ASN A 18 47.47 5.01 -18.96
CA ASN A 18 46.97 4.87 -17.59
C ASN A 18 45.72 5.75 -17.36
N LYS A 19 45.70 6.95 -17.96
CA LYS A 19 44.55 7.86 -17.89
C LYS A 19 43.38 7.38 -18.75
N LYS A 20 43.63 6.62 -19.82
CA LYS A 20 42.56 5.96 -20.58
C LYS A 20 41.88 4.88 -19.75
N ILE A 21 42.65 4.06 -19.04
CA ILE A 21 42.11 3.02 -18.16
C ILE A 21 41.24 3.65 -17.07
N GLU A 22 41.73 4.70 -16.40
CA GLU A 22 40.96 5.42 -15.38
C GLU A 22 39.67 6.04 -15.93
N TYR A 23 39.73 6.60 -17.15
CA TYR A 23 38.54 7.12 -17.82
C TYR A 23 37.50 6.03 -18.09
N PHE A 24 37.93 4.85 -18.57
CA PHE A 24 37.01 3.72 -18.79
C PHE A 24 36.42 3.19 -17.49
N GLU A 25 37.19 3.08 -16.41
CA GLU A 25 36.67 2.65 -15.10
C GLU A 25 35.58 3.60 -14.58
N ASN A 26 35.78 4.91 -14.74
CA ASN A 26 34.79 5.91 -14.36
C ASN A 26 33.55 5.84 -15.26
N LEU A 27 33.73 5.63 -16.56
CA LEU A 27 32.64 5.43 -17.52
C LEU A 27 31.75 4.23 -17.12
N VAL A 28 32.38 3.09 -16.79
CA VAL A 28 31.68 1.87 -16.35
C VAL A 28 30.87 2.13 -15.09
N LYS A 29 31.46 2.82 -14.09
CA LYS A 29 30.74 3.21 -12.86
C LYS A 29 29.52 4.10 -13.14
N GLU A 30 29.60 4.99 -14.12
CA GLU A 30 28.46 5.83 -14.54
C GLU A 30 27.35 4.99 -15.18
N PHE A 31 27.69 4.05 -16.06
CA PHE A 31 26.74 3.13 -16.68
C PHE A 31 26.10 2.20 -15.64
N ASP A 32 26.87 1.59 -14.74
CA ASP A 32 26.34 0.77 -13.65
C ASP A 32 25.35 1.54 -12.75
N LYS A 33 25.57 2.84 -12.59
CA LYS A 33 24.67 3.72 -11.84
C LYS A 33 23.41 4.06 -12.63
N ALA A 34 23.52 4.21 -13.95
CA ALA A 34 22.39 4.41 -14.85
C ALA A 34 21.52 3.15 -14.94
N ASP A 35 22.14 1.98 -15.08
CA ASP A 35 21.47 0.68 -15.11
C ASP A 35 20.79 0.39 -13.79
N ARG A 36 21.45 0.58 -12.64
CA ARG A 36 20.79 0.49 -11.32
C ARG A 36 19.59 1.43 -11.17
N ARG A 37 19.60 2.61 -11.79
CA ARG A 37 18.44 3.51 -11.81
C ARG A 37 17.34 3.00 -12.75
N ASN A 38 17.73 2.42 -13.87
CA ASN A 38 16.81 1.85 -14.84
C ASN A 38 16.12 0.59 -14.31
N ASP A 39 16.86 -0.32 -13.69
CA ASP A 39 16.33 -1.50 -13.02
C ASP A 39 15.38 -1.12 -11.88
N ARG A 40 15.73 -0.10 -11.08
CA ARG A 40 14.81 0.47 -10.08
C ARG A 40 13.53 1.06 -10.70
N LYS A 41 13.58 1.50 -11.96
CA LYS A 41 12.42 2.04 -12.69
C LYS A 41 11.57 0.91 -13.26
N HIS A 42 12.19 -0.09 -13.87
CA HIS A 42 11.56 -1.23 -14.56
C HIS A 42 11.07 -2.32 -13.61
N PHE A 43 11.81 -2.70 -12.56
CA PHE A 43 11.32 -3.60 -11.51
C PHE A 43 10.09 -3.02 -10.79
N ARG A 44 10.02 -1.69 -10.68
CA ARG A 44 8.82 -1.04 -10.19
C ARG A 44 7.70 -0.98 -11.24
N SER A 45 7.99 -1.07 -12.54
CA SER A 45 6.98 -1.02 -13.60
C SER A 45 6.05 -2.24 -13.56
N GLU A 46 6.60 -3.43 -13.30
CA GLU A 46 5.82 -4.66 -13.01
C GLU A 46 4.87 -4.47 -11.81
N LYS A 47 5.24 -3.62 -10.83
CA LYS A 47 4.38 -3.23 -9.69
C LYS A 47 3.54 -1.96 -9.91
N ARG A 48 3.77 -1.21 -11.00
CA ARG A 48 3.14 0.10 -11.28
C ARG A 48 1.99 0.01 -12.27
N HIS A 49 1.76 -1.13 -12.91
CA HIS A 49 0.51 -1.33 -13.59
C HIS A 49 -0.59 -1.35 -12.52
N ASP A 50 -1.26 -0.19 -12.48
CA ASP A 50 -2.54 0.12 -11.91
C ASP A 50 -3.19 -1.02 -11.14
N PHE A 51 -3.39 -0.78 -9.83
CA PHE A 51 -4.46 -1.38 -9.05
C PHE A 51 -4.82 -2.79 -9.52
N ASN A 52 -3.90 -3.74 -9.31
CA ASN A 52 -4.12 -5.10 -9.77
C ASN A 52 -5.38 -5.60 -9.07
N ILE A 53 -6.47 -5.76 -9.83
CA ILE A 53 -7.78 -6.20 -9.33
C ILE A 53 -7.63 -7.55 -8.62
N SER A 54 -6.62 -8.35 -8.99
CA SER A 54 -6.25 -9.57 -8.27
C SER A 54 -5.89 -9.34 -6.79
N ASN A 55 -5.42 -8.15 -6.41
CA ASN A 55 -5.16 -7.81 -5.00
C ASN A 55 -6.45 -7.50 -4.22
N MET A 56 -7.55 -7.20 -4.91
CA MET A 56 -8.86 -7.00 -4.27
C MET A 56 -9.51 -8.33 -3.88
N ASP A 57 -9.23 -9.39 -4.63
CA ASP A 57 -9.69 -10.75 -4.34
C ASP A 57 -8.66 -11.56 -3.53
N ALA A 58 -7.53 -10.96 -3.14
CA ALA A 58 -6.50 -11.62 -2.36
C ALA A 58 -6.99 -11.87 -0.92
N SER A 59 -7.31 -13.12 -0.61
CA SER A 59 -7.51 -13.58 0.76
C SER A 59 -6.23 -13.38 1.59
N TYR A 60 -6.36 -13.29 2.92
CA TYR A 60 -5.21 -13.12 3.79
C TYR A 60 -4.25 -14.30 3.66
N ASP A 61 -3.12 -14.06 3.01
CA ASP A 61 -2.00 -15.00 2.88
C ASP A 61 -0.93 -14.68 3.95
N PRO A 62 -0.68 -15.59 4.90
CA PRO A 62 0.38 -15.43 5.90
C PRO A 62 1.78 -15.28 5.29
N ASP A 63 2.02 -15.88 4.12
CA ASP A 63 3.31 -15.89 3.45
C ASP A 63 3.54 -14.63 2.60
N ASN A 64 2.47 -13.90 2.28
CA ASN A 64 2.54 -12.64 1.53
C ASN A 64 1.57 -11.56 2.07
N PRO A 65 1.82 -11.06 3.30
CA PRO A 65 0.97 -10.06 3.95
C PRO A 65 0.97 -8.71 3.21
N ASP A 66 2.01 -8.44 2.42
CA ASP A 66 2.19 -7.21 1.65
C ASP A 66 1.21 -7.08 0.47
N THR A 67 0.46 -8.12 0.16
CA THR A 67 -0.52 -8.11 -0.94
C THR A 67 -1.95 -8.02 -0.43
N TYR A 68 -2.19 -8.33 0.84
CA TYR A 68 -3.52 -8.42 1.44
C TYR A 68 -4.29 -7.09 1.40
N ILE A 69 -5.54 -7.11 0.94
CA ILE A 69 -6.49 -6.01 1.08
C ILE A 69 -7.74 -6.61 1.74
N PRO A 70 -8.28 -6.00 2.82
CA PRO A 70 -9.48 -6.50 3.46
C PRO A 70 -10.64 -6.70 2.48
N SER A 71 -11.25 -7.87 2.50
CA SER A 71 -12.30 -8.25 1.54
C SER A 71 -13.55 -7.40 1.65
N GLU A 72 -13.82 -6.77 2.80
CA GLU A 72 -14.95 -5.85 2.96
C GLU A 72 -14.74 -4.55 2.20
N LEU A 73 -13.50 -4.05 2.11
CA LEU A 73 -13.20 -2.88 1.29
C LEU A 73 -13.40 -3.18 -0.20
N THR A 74 -13.20 -4.43 -0.60
CA THR A 74 -13.25 -4.85 -2.00
C THR A 74 -14.63 -5.37 -2.40
N ALA A 75 -15.41 -5.86 -1.43
CA ALA A 75 -16.81 -6.24 -1.60
C ALA A 75 -17.67 -5.04 -1.98
N MET A 76 -17.37 -3.82 -1.51
CA MET A 76 -18.10 -2.61 -1.90
C MET A 76 -18.02 -2.26 -3.39
N CYS A 77 -17.08 -2.87 -4.12
CA CYS A 77 -16.99 -2.72 -5.58
C CYS A 77 -17.93 -3.67 -6.33
N LYS A 78 -18.59 -4.61 -5.64
CA LYS A 78 -19.49 -5.61 -6.23
C LYS A 78 -20.90 -5.05 -6.37
N THR A 79 -21.60 -5.51 -7.40
CA THR A 79 -22.97 -5.08 -7.75
C THR A 79 -24.01 -5.35 -6.66
N GLU A 80 -23.69 -6.20 -5.69
CA GLU A 80 -24.57 -6.58 -4.57
C GLU A 80 -24.66 -5.49 -3.48
N TYR A 81 -23.75 -4.51 -3.47
CA TYR A 81 -23.71 -3.40 -2.50
C TYR A 81 -24.02 -2.04 -3.17
N TRP A 82 -24.79 -2.06 -4.25
CA TRP A 82 -25.09 -0.87 -5.06
C TRP A 82 -25.91 0.18 -4.28
N ASP A 83 -26.75 -0.28 -3.36
CA ASP A 83 -27.57 0.50 -2.44
C ASP A 83 -26.67 1.38 -1.56
N ASP A 84 -25.72 0.75 -0.88
CA ASP A 84 -24.74 1.42 -0.02
C ASP A 84 -23.83 2.34 -0.83
N LEU A 85 -23.48 1.97 -2.07
CA LEU A 85 -22.68 2.78 -2.99
C LEU A 85 -23.39 4.08 -3.43
N ILE A 86 -24.72 4.04 -3.57
CA ILE A 86 -25.55 5.18 -3.97
C ILE A 86 -25.73 6.16 -2.81
N PHE A 87 -25.91 5.66 -1.60
CA PHE A 87 -26.09 6.48 -0.40
C PHE A 87 -24.77 6.92 0.25
N SER A 88 -23.65 6.25 -0.03
CA SER A 88 -22.30 6.68 0.34
C SER A 88 -21.71 7.70 -0.64
N GLN A 89 -22.10 8.96 -0.46
CA GLN A 89 -21.59 10.07 -1.27
C GLN A 89 -20.45 10.84 -0.60
N ARG A 90 -20.18 10.55 0.68
CA ARG A 90 -19.26 11.31 1.50
C ARG A 90 -18.11 10.47 2.01
N VAL A 91 -16.95 11.10 2.08
CA VAL A 91 -15.68 10.48 2.52
C VAL A 91 -15.68 10.30 4.04
N GLU A 92 -16.42 11.15 4.75
CA GLU A 92 -16.56 11.10 6.21
C GLU A 92 -17.23 9.79 6.66
N ASP A 93 -18.23 9.34 5.92
CA ASP A 93 -19.10 8.21 6.28
C ASP A 93 -18.51 6.86 5.84
N LEU A 94 -17.29 6.85 5.30
CA LEU A 94 -16.63 5.66 4.76
C LEU A 94 -16.52 4.50 5.77
N HIS A 95 -16.35 4.84 7.04
CA HIS A 95 -16.24 3.87 8.12
C HIS A 95 -17.58 3.25 8.52
N GLU A 96 -18.71 3.93 8.26
CA GLU A 96 -20.06 3.46 8.55
C GLU A 96 -20.50 2.35 7.57
N LEU A 97 -19.87 2.30 6.40
CA LEU A 97 -20.15 1.30 5.36
C LEU A 97 -19.51 -0.06 5.66
N ILE A 98 -18.67 -0.13 6.71
CA ILE A 98 -17.85 -1.30 7.01
C ILE A 98 -18.44 -2.03 8.21
N THR A 99 -18.76 -3.30 8.01
CA THR A 99 -19.36 -4.15 9.04
C THR A 99 -18.32 -4.62 10.08
N ASP A 100 -17.08 -4.92 9.67
CA ASP A 100 -16.02 -5.25 10.61
C ASP A 100 -15.63 -4.01 11.44
N LYS A 101 -15.96 -4.05 12.74
CA LYS A 101 -15.69 -2.96 13.68
C LYS A 101 -14.22 -2.60 13.79
N ALA A 102 -13.29 -3.55 13.67
CA ALA A 102 -11.86 -3.21 13.69
C ALA A 102 -11.51 -2.40 12.46
N LEU A 103 -11.93 -2.88 11.30
CA LEU A 103 -11.64 -2.20 10.05
C LEU A 103 -12.29 -0.82 9.98
N SER A 104 -13.53 -0.70 10.47
CA SER A 104 -14.24 0.56 10.62
C SER A 104 -13.46 1.56 11.48
N GLY A 105 -13.05 1.17 12.69
CA GLY A 105 -12.28 2.03 13.59
C GLY A 105 -10.89 2.42 13.03
N ILE A 106 -10.20 1.49 12.35
CA ILE A 106 -8.92 1.77 11.68
C ILE A 106 -9.10 2.84 10.60
N ILE A 107 -10.18 2.77 9.83
CA ILE A 107 -10.46 3.71 8.75
C ILE A 107 -10.89 5.05 9.30
N GLU A 108 -11.70 5.08 10.35
CA GLU A 108 -12.11 6.30 11.03
C GLU A 108 -10.90 7.14 11.49
N ARG A 109 -9.84 6.50 12.01
CA ARG A 109 -8.60 7.17 12.45
C ARG A 109 -7.74 7.73 11.31
N GLN A 110 -7.95 7.32 10.06
CA GLN A 110 -7.13 7.79 8.94
C GLN A 110 -7.39 9.27 8.63
N LYS A 111 -6.38 9.96 8.08
CA LYS A 111 -6.53 11.37 7.69
C LYS A 111 -7.55 11.51 6.55
N ASN A 112 -8.28 12.62 6.49
CA ASN A 112 -9.26 12.86 5.43
C ASN A 112 -8.67 12.70 4.02
N ALA A 113 -7.47 13.23 3.75
CA ALA A 113 -6.81 13.04 2.45
C ALA A 113 -6.51 11.57 2.10
N GLN A 114 -6.29 10.72 3.10
CA GLN A 114 -6.10 9.28 2.92
C GLN A 114 -7.43 8.58 2.68
N LYS A 115 -8.47 8.94 3.44
CA LYS A 115 -9.85 8.45 3.25
C LYS A 115 -10.38 8.81 1.86
N GLU A 116 -10.13 10.04 1.38
CA GLU A 116 -10.50 10.47 0.02
C GLU A 116 -9.85 9.59 -1.04
N ALA A 117 -8.53 9.37 -0.91
CA ALA A 117 -7.80 8.52 -1.86
C ALA A 117 -8.28 7.07 -1.84
N LEU A 118 -8.69 6.55 -0.67
CA LEU A 118 -9.28 5.22 -0.52
C LEU A 118 -10.67 5.17 -1.19
N PHE A 119 -11.55 6.12 -0.86
CA PHE A 119 -12.91 6.22 -1.40
C PHE A 119 -12.92 6.27 -2.92
N TYR A 120 -12.18 7.19 -3.53
CA TYR A 120 -12.22 7.32 -4.99
C TYR A 120 -11.62 6.11 -5.71
N ARG A 121 -10.55 5.52 -5.15
CA ARG A 121 -9.85 4.43 -5.84
C ARG A 121 -10.53 3.07 -5.64
N VAL A 122 -10.98 2.79 -4.42
CA VAL A 122 -11.61 1.51 -4.07
C VAL A 122 -13.09 1.57 -4.39
N ILE A 123 -13.83 2.50 -3.79
CA ILE A 123 -15.29 2.53 -3.89
C ILE A 123 -15.76 3.02 -5.27
N LYS A 124 -15.20 4.13 -5.76
CA LYS A 124 -15.61 4.70 -7.07
C LYS A 124 -14.81 4.16 -8.26
N GLY A 125 -13.78 3.36 -8.02
CA GLY A 125 -12.98 2.73 -9.09
C GLY A 125 -12.17 3.70 -9.97
N TYR A 126 -11.95 4.95 -9.53
CA TYR A 126 -11.20 5.93 -10.31
C TYR A 126 -9.70 5.65 -10.32
N THR A 127 -9.09 5.91 -11.47
CA THR A 127 -7.64 5.89 -11.64
C THR A 127 -7.00 7.08 -10.93
N ALA A 128 -5.72 6.94 -10.58
CA ALA A 128 -4.97 8.03 -9.95
C ALA A 128 -4.85 9.28 -10.85
N LYS A 129 -4.92 9.10 -12.18
CA LYS A 129 -4.96 10.19 -13.17
C LYS A 129 -6.28 10.95 -13.15
N GLU A 130 -7.41 10.24 -13.07
CA GLU A 130 -8.73 10.86 -12.99
C GLU A 130 -8.88 11.64 -11.68
N ILE A 131 -8.45 11.05 -10.56
CA ILE A 131 -8.45 11.73 -9.25
C ILE A 131 -7.54 12.97 -9.29
N SER A 132 -6.36 12.85 -9.91
CA SER A 132 -5.42 13.95 -10.09
C SER A 132 -6.02 15.11 -10.86
N ALA A 133 -6.71 14.82 -11.97
CA ALA A 133 -7.39 15.82 -12.78
C ALA A 133 -8.57 16.47 -12.03
N MET A 134 -9.34 15.68 -11.29
CA MET A 134 -10.51 16.14 -10.53
C MET A 134 -10.13 17.05 -9.36
N LYS A 135 -9.06 16.72 -8.63
CA LYS A 135 -8.65 17.40 -7.39
C LYS A 135 -7.54 18.44 -7.61
N GLY A 136 -6.98 18.54 -8.82
CA GLY A 136 -5.88 19.47 -9.12
C GLY A 136 -4.57 19.15 -8.40
N ILE A 137 -4.39 17.90 -7.96
CA ILE A 137 -3.19 17.40 -7.26
C ILE A 137 -2.39 16.48 -8.17
N SER A 138 -1.10 16.29 -7.91
CA SER A 138 -0.29 15.38 -8.75
C SER A 138 -0.74 13.91 -8.60
N ASP A 139 -0.80 13.20 -9.72
CA ASP A 139 -1.03 11.74 -9.79
C ASP A 139 -0.09 10.95 -8.85
N ARG A 140 1.18 11.39 -8.74
CA ARG A 140 2.14 10.83 -7.77
C ARG A 140 1.66 10.99 -6.31
N TYR A 141 1.08 12.12 -5.96
CA TYR A 141 0.58 12.38 -4.62
C TYR A 141 -0.62 11.50 -4.29
N VAL A 142 -1.56 11.33 -5.25
CA VAL A 142 -2.69 10.40 -5.11
C VAL A 142 -2.22 8.97 -4.86
N ARG A 143 -1.23 8.49 -5.64
CA ARG A 143 -0.61 7.17 -5.41
C ARG A 143 -0.01 7.03 -4.02
N LYS A 144 0.74 8.03 -3.56
CA LYS A 144 1.33 8.00 -2.22
C LYS A 144 0.29 7.99 -1.10
N LEU A 145 -0.81 8.73 -1.25
CA LEU A 145 -1.89 8.73 -0.27
C LEU A 145 -2.52 7.34 -0.16
N TYR A 146 -2.80 6.72 -1.30
CA TYR A 146 -3.37 5.37 -1.35
C TYR A 146 -2.42 4.30 -0.80
N GLU A 147 -1.15 4.30 -1.22
CA GLU A 147 -0.15 3.36 -0.70
C GLU A 147 -0.02 3.49 0.82
N LYS A 148 -0.04 4.73 1.32
CA LYS A 148 0.06 4.99 2.76
C LYS A 148 -1.16 4.48 3.53
N VAL A 149 -2.37 4.72 3.04
CA VAL A 149 -3.59 4.28 3.76
C VAL A 149 -3.71 2.76 3.76
N ILE A 150 -3.43 2.10 2.64
CA ILE A 150 -3.46 0.62 2.57
C ILE A 150 -2.41 0.01 3.50
N ARG A 151 -1.21 0.59 3.56
CA ARG A 151 -0.17 0.12 4.49
C ARG A 151 -0.62 0.29 5.95
N ASN A 152 -1.15 1.45 6.32
CA ASN A 152 -1.65 1.69 7.67
C ASN A 152 -2.74 0.66 8.04
N ILE A 153 -3.70 0.44 7.14
CA ILE A 153 -4.76 -0.56 7.33
C ILE A 153 -4.17 -1.95 7.56
N ARG A 154 -3.17 -2.36 6.76
CA ARG A 154 -2.50 -3.67 6.90
C ARG A 154 -1.79 -3.82 8.24
N GLU A 155 -1.01 -2.83 8.63
CA GLU A 155 -0.23 -2.84 9.88
C GLU A 155 -1.15 -3.02 11.10
N GLU A 156 -2.35 -2.43 11.07
CA GLU A 156 -3.32 -2.51 12.17
C GLU A 156 -4.23 -3.76 12.08
N ILE A 157 -4.66 -4.19 10.89
CA ILE A 157 -5.63 -5.29 10.74
C ILE A 157 -4.99 -6.68 10.79
N ILE A 158 -3.74 -6.85 10.34
CA ILE A 158 -3.07 -8.16 10.31
C ILE A 158 -2.94 -8.78 11.71
N PRO A 159 -2.52 -8.03 12.75
CA PRO A 159 -2.51 -8.55 14.12
C PRO A 159 -3.89 -9.02 14.59
N VAL A 160 -4.95 -8.28 14.27
CA VAL A 160 -6.35 -8.62 14.60
C VAL A 160 -6.74 -9.95 13.94
N ILE A 161 -6.48 -10.10 12.64
CA ILE A 161 -6.79 -11.34 11.91
C ILE A 161 -6.02 -12.54 12.49
N LYS A 162 -4.74 -12.36 12.82
CA LYS A 162 -3.92 -13.40 13.47
C LYS A 162 -4.49 -13.79 14.83
N PHE A 163 -4.98 -12.81 15.60
CA PHE A 163 -5.60 -13.04 16.89
C PHE A 163 -6.94 -13.79 16.77
N LYS A 164 -7.84 -13.34 15.89
CA LYS A 164 -9.10 -14.05 15.57
C LYS A 164 -8.87 -15.50 15.18
N ARG A 165 -7.88 -15.77 14.32
CA ARG A 165 -7.53 -17.14 13.93
C ARG A 165 -7.03 -18.00 15.10
N LYS A 166 -6.27 -17.41 16.04
CA LYS A 166 -5.84 -18.10 17.27
C LYS A 166 -7.01 -18.39 18.21
N LEU A 167 -7.96 -17.46 18.35
CA LEU A 167 -9.20 -17.67 19.10
C LEU A 167 -10.01 -18.82 18.53
N GLU A 168 -10.15 -18.90 17.20
CA GLU A 168 -10.90 -19.99 16.55
C GLU A 168 -10.25 -21.36 16.79
N THR A 169 -8.92 -21.42 16.85
CA THR A 169 -8.15 -22.67 16.89
C THR A 169 -7.77 -23.15 18.30
N THR A 170 -7.71 -22.27 19.30
CA THR A 170 -7.15 -22.58 20.62
C THR A 170 -8.15 -22.31 21.74
N GLU A 171 -8.54 -23.35 22.49
CA GLU A 171 -9.56 -23.22 23.54
C GLU A 171 -9.09 -22.34 24.71
N GLU A 172 -7.79 -22.35 25.04
CA GLU A 172 -7.17 -21.45 26.04
C GLU A 172 -7.38 -19.96 25.70
N TYR A 173 -7.32 -19.59 24.42
CA TYR A 173 -7.55 -18.21 23.99
C TYR A 173 -9.04 -17.85 24.03
N LYS A 174 -9.94 -18.82 23.77
CA LYS A 174 -11.39 -18.60 23.94
C LYS A 174 -11.73 -18.38 25.40
N ASP A 175 -11.13 -19.15 26.31
CA ASP A 175 -11.33 -18.98 27.75
C ASP A 175 -10.75 -17.66 28.25
N MET A 176 -9.55 -17.27 27.80
CA MET A 176 -8.99 -15.94 28.08
C MET A 176 -9.89 -14.80 27.60
N ALA A 177 -10.48 -14.91 26.40
CA ALA A 177 -11.41 -13.92 25.86
C ALA A 177 -12.72 -13.87 26.67
N ARG A 178 -13.26 -15.03 27.08
CA ARG A 178 -14.44 -15.12 27.95
C ARG A 178 -14.19 -14.50 29.32
N GLU A 179 -13.03 -14.74 29.93
CA GLU A 179 -12.65 -14.23 31.25
C GLU A 179 -12.42 -12.72 31.27
N ARG A 180 -11.84 -12.16 30.18
CA ARG A 180 -11.59 -10.72 30.06
C ARG A 180 -12.75 -9.94 29.45
N GLY A 181 -13.81 -10.63 29.05
CA GLY A 181 -14.97 -10.02 28.40
C GLY A 181 -14.68 -9.48 27.00
N ILE A 182 -13.68 -10.01 26.31
CA ILE A 182 -13.37 -9.70 24.92
C ILE A 182 -14.37 -10.46 24.06
N TYR A 183 -15.53 -9.85 23.86
CA TYR A 183 -16.63 -10.46 23.12
C TYR A 183 -16.74 -9.91 21.69
N THR A 184 -16.05 -8.80 21.39
CA THR A 184 -16.15 -8.11 20.10
C THR A 184 -14.80 -7.66 19.55
N THR A 185 -14.76 -7.42 18.24
CA THR A 185 -13.58 -6.96 17.49
C THR A 185 -13.07 -5.57 17.90
N SER A 186 -13.89 -4.74 18.57
CA SER A 186 -13.43 -3.48 19.18
C SER A 186 -12.55 -3.72 20.40
N ASP A 187 -12.90 -4.71 21.24
CA ASP A 187 -12.15 -5.07 22.45
C ASP A 187 -10.77 -5.67 22.09
N GLU A 188 -10.67 -6.32 20.92
CA GLU A 188 -9.42 -6.84 20.37
C GLU A 188 -8.45 -5.72 19.96
N LEU A 189 -8.96 -4.61 19.42
CA LEU A 189 -8.14 -3.45 19.06
C LEU A 189 -7.62 -2.70 20.28
N GLU A 190 -8.47 -2.44 21.27
CA GLU A 190 -8.06 -1.81 22.53
C GLU A 190 -6.99 -2.65 23.22
N PHE A 191 -7.16 -3.97 23.25
CA PHE A 191 -6.15 -4.88 23.77
C PHE A 191 -4.81 -4.82 23.01
N LEU A 192 -4.84 -4.80 21.67
CA LEU A 192 -3.61 -4.72 20.87
C LEU A 192 -2.89 -3.38 21.04
N ASP A 193 -3.63 -2.28 21.19
CA ASP A 193 -3.03 -0.96 21.44
C ASP A 193 -2.47 -0.86 22.88
N GLU A 194 -3.12 -1.45 23.88
CA GLU A 194 -2.54 -1.60 25.22
C GLU A 194 -1.24 -2.42 25.24
N GLN A 195 -1.13 -3.46 24.41
CA GLN A 195 0.11 -4.24 24.29
C GLN A 195 1.23 -3.44 23.61
N LYS A 196 0.90 -2.50 22.71
CA LYS A 196 1.89 -1.62 22.06
C LYS A 196 2.40 -0.52 23.00
N GLU A 197 1.60 -0.05 23.95
CA GLU A 197 2.02 0.98 24.92
C GLU A 197 2.89 0.41 26.07
N LYS A 198 2.83 -0.90 26.32
CA LYS A 198 3.56 -1.58 27.40
C LYS A 198 4.95 -2.11 27.00
N GLY A 199 5.37 -1.94 25.74
CA GLY A 199 6.66 -2.39 25.20
C GLY A 199 7.51 -1.25 24.67
#